data_AF-A0A8I1TUU8-F1
#
_entry.id   AF-A0A8I1TUU8-F1
#
_cell.length_a   1.000
_cell.length_b   1.000
_cell.length_c   1.000
_cell.angle_alpha   90.00
_cell.angle_beta   90.00
_cell.angle_gamma   90.00
#
_symmetry.space_group_name_H-M   'P 1'
#
loop_
_entity.id
_entity.type
_entity.pdbx_description
1 polymer ?
#
loop_
_entity_poly.entity_id
_entity_poly.type
_entity_poly.pdbx_seq_one_letter_code
_entity_poly.pdbx_strand_id
1 'polypeptide(L)'
;MNAPSPGRDARIAAGIVVLLVLGAAVAGAFLLRGGGPTTTVVGAASPQAGGARGTSGPPPVTGGVRASATCTSAPSRASDGTPTTFDPGNAVDGRPDTAWRCDGDGAGRQIVLRLPEKVRVSELTIVPGYAKIDPGDGSDRYAQNRRITSMTVDTGTGAATPVSLDSSPTRRDPQTVRFRAAETSTVTLTILTSDPGRAVGTQPASDRVAISEITFPELR
;
A
#
# COMPACT_ATOMS: atom_id res chain seq x y z
N MET A 1 1.51 -49.57 50.32
CA MET A 1 0.90 -50.46 49.31
C MET A 1 0.18 -49.59 48.29
N ASN A 2 0.63 -49.73 47.04
CA ASN A 2 0.02 -49.47 45.73
C ASN A 2 -0.54 -48.08 45.38
N ALA A 3 0.23 -47.42 44.51
CA ALA A 3 -0.18 -46.43 43.53
C ALA A 3 -0.70 -47.13 42.24
N PRO A 4 -1.00 -46.39 41.13
CA PRO A 4 -2.25 -46.47 40.38
C PRO A 4 -2.22 -47.44 39.17
N SER A 5 -3.39 -47.80 38.65
CA SER A 5 -3.53 -48.50 37.36
C SER A 5 -4.12 -47.59 36.27
N PRO A 6 -3.37 -47.34 35.19
CA PRO A 6 -3.89 -46.89 33.91
C PRO A 6 -4.23 -48.10 33.02
N GLY A 7 -5.42 -48.11 32.44
CA GLY A 7 -5.82 -49.08 31.42
C GLY A 7 -5.22 -48.71 30.05
N ARG A 8 -4.27 -49.52 29.59
CA ARG A 8 -3.86 -49.62 28.19
C ARG A 8 -4.90 -50.46 27.45
N ASP A 9 -5.28 -50.06 26.24
CA ASP A 9 -5.45 -51.00 25.14
C ASP A 9 -5.05 -50.33 23.82
N ALA A 10 -4.02 -50.90 23.21
CA ALA A 10 -3.49 -50.57 21.91
C ALA A 10 -4.18 -51.44 20.85
N ARG A 11 -4.51 -50.87 19.68
CA ARG A 11 -4.58 -51.65 18.44
C ARG A 11 -3.89 -50.90 17.30
N ILE A 12 -2.87 -51.57 16.80
CA ILE A 12 -2.04 -51.33 15.63
C ILE A 12 -2.80 -51.84 14.39
N ALA A 13 -2.75 -51.10 13.28
CA ALA A 13 -2.72 -51.61 11.90
C ALA A 13 -2.45 -50.42 10.96
N ALA A 14 -1.26 -50.31 10.33
CA ALA A 14 -0.96 -50.76 8.95
C ALA A 14 -1.84 -50.04 7.91
N GLY A 15 -1.38 -49.19 6.99
CA GLY A 15 -0.16 -49.21 6.20
C GLY A 15 -0.53 -49.55 4.75
N ILE A 16 -0.57 -48.58 3.83
CA ILE A 16 -0.52 -48.80 2.38
C ILE A 16 0.33 -47.70 1.71
N VAL A 17 1.17 -48.18 0.81
CA VAL A 17 2.30 -47.58 0.11
C VAL A 17 1.93 -47.41 -1.38
N VAL A 18 2.21 -46.22 -1.93
CA VAL A 18 2.83 -45.86 -3.24
C VAL A 18 2.25 -46.38 -4.57
N LEU A 19 2.07 -45.46 -5.55
CA LEU A 19 2.76 -45.35 -6.87
C LEU A 19 2.03 -44.30 -7.76
N LEU A 20 2.66 -43.16 -8.13
CA LEU A 20 3.46 -42.89 -9.35
C LEU A 20 2.81 -43.24 -10.70
N VAL A 21 2.55 -42.23 -11.54
CA VAL A 21 2.62 -42.33 -13.00
C VAL A 21 3.27 -41.07 -13.61
N LEU A 22 4.35 -41.33 -14.37
CA LEU A 22 5.11 -40.46 -15.27
C LEU A 22 4.54 -40.56 -16.70
N GLY A 23 4.73 -39.50 -17.50
CA GLY A 23 4.72 -39.58 -18.97
C GLY A 23 4.25 -38.26 -19.63
N ALA A 24 4.81 -37.78 -20.73
CA ALA A 24 5.96 -38.15 -21.53
C ALA A 24 6.34 -36.93 -22.41
N ALA A 25 7.62 -36.76 -22.70
CA ALA A 25 8.12 -35.81 -23.71
C ALA A 25 7.93 -36.39 -25.12
N VAL A 26 7.55 -35.55 -26.08
CA VAL A 26 7.66 -35.87 -27.51
C VAL A 26 8.47 -34.78 -28.19
N ALA A 27 9.74 -35.11 -28.45
CA ALA A 27 10.53 -34.49 -29.51
C ALA A 27 10.31 -35.32 -30.78
N GLY A 28 9.91 -34.67 -31.86
CA GLY A 28 9.75 -35.27 -33.18
C GLY A 28 10.36 -34.37 -34.24
N ALA A 29 11.66 -34.52 -34.46
CA ALA A 29 12.34 -34.00 -35.64
C ALA A 29 12.23 -35.05 -36.76
N PHE A 30 11.64 -34.68 -37.89
CA PHE A 30 11.82 -35.39 -39.15
C PHE A 30 12.12 -34.38 -40.26
N LEU A 31 13.28 -34.57 -40.89
CA LEU A 31 13.82 -33.79 -41.99
C LEU A 31 13.38 -34.37 -43.34
N LEU A 32 13.61 -33.54 -44.39
CA LEU A 32 13.70 -33.83 -45.84
C LEU A 32 12.35 -33.74 -46.59
N ARG A 33 12.22 -33.10 -47.76
CA ARG A 33 13.14 -32.49 -48.74
C ARG A 33 12.27 -31.76 -49.77
N GLY A 34 12.70 -30.61 -50.28
CA GLY A 34 12.08 -29.97 -51.45
C GLY A 34 12.67 -28.60 -51.73
N GLY A 35 13.74 -28.57 -52.53
CA GLY A 35 14.37 -27.33 -52.99
C GLY A 35 13.58 -26.62 -54.09
N GLY A 36 13.65 -25.30 -54.09
CA GLY A 36 13.16 -24.39 -55.13
C GLY A 36 13.64 -22.96 -54.83
N PRO A 37 13.88 -22.11 -55.84
CA PRO A 37 15.03 -21.22 -55.88
C PRO A 37 14.89 -19.90 -55.12
N THR A 38 16.05 -19.36 -54.74
CA THR A 38 16.30 -18.00 -54.24
C THR A 38 15.65 -16.92 -55.07
N THR A 39 14.78 -16.14 -54.44
CA THR A 39 14.50 -14.74 -54.79
C THR A 39 14.76 -13.87 -53.56
N THR A 40 15.96 -13.29 -53.52
CA THR A 40 16.29 -12.15 -52.67
C THR A 40 15.40 -10.97 -53.07
N VAL A 41 14.40 -10.67 -52.25
CA VAL A 41 13.74 -9.36 -52.23
C VAL A 41 14.17 -8.67 -50.96
N VAL A 42 15.11 -7.74 -51.10
CA VAL A 42 15.43 -6.74 -50.09
C VAL A 42 14.23 -5.80 -50.00
N GLY A 43 13.29 -6.13 -49.10
CA GLY A 43 12.11 -5.34 -48.79
C GLY A 43 12.35 -4.53 -47.52
N ALA A 44 12.18 -3.22 -47.64
CA ALA A 44 12.44 -2.19 -46.65
C ALA A 44 11.85 -2.44 -45.26
N ALA A 45 12.59 -1.96 -44.25
CA ALA A 45 12.18 -1.91 -42.86
C ALA A 45 10.81 -1.24 -42.67
N SER A 46 9.95 -1.91 -41.91
CA SER A 46 8.89 -1.28 -41.13
C SER A 46 8.89 -1.97 -39.77
N PRO A 47 9.30 -1.29 -38.67
CA PRO A 47 9.06 -1.83 -37.35
C PRO A 47 7.56 -1.77 -37.09
N GLN A 48 6.93 -2.94 -37.16
CA GLN A 48 5.62 -3.18 -36.59
C GLN A 48 5.66 -2.92 -35.08
N ALA A 49 4.67 -2.14 -34.65
CA ALA A 49 4.16 -1.97 -33.29
C ALA A 49 4.71 -2.99 -32.27
N GLY A 50 5.78 -2.60 -31.58
CA GLY A 50 6.21 -3.21 -30.33
C GLY A 50 5.44 -2.57 -29.19
N GLY A 51 4.70 -3.39 -28.44
CA GLY A 51 3.72 -2.99 -27.43
C GLY A 51 4.18 -1.86 -26.51
N ALA A 52 3.24 -0.93 -26.29
CA ALA A 52 3.33 0.05 -25.23
C ALA A 52 3.55 -0.69 -23.90
N ARG A 53 4.80 -0.72 -23.46
CA ARG A 53 5.19 -1.00 -22.09
C ARG A 53 4.47 0.07 -21.27
N GLY A 54 3.35 -0.31 -20.64
CA GLY A 54 2.58 0.58 -19.78
C GLY A 54 3.46 1.05 -18.65
N THR A 55 4.14 2.18 -18.86
CA THR A 55 4.64 2.99 -17.77
C THR A 55 3.40 3.53 -17.08
N SER A 56 3.01 2.90 -15.97
CA SER A 56 2.18 3.54 -14.98
C SER A 56 2.92 4.81 -14.57
N GLY A 57 2.59 5.93 -15.21
CA GLY A 57 3.02 7.24 -14.74
C GLY A 57 2.61 7.40 -13.28
N PRO A 58 3.27 8.28 -12.51
CA PRO A 58 2.81 8.62 -11.17
C PRO A 58 1.30 8.88 -11.22
N PRO A 59 0.51 8.34 -10.28
CA PRO A 59 -0.92 8.62 -10.25
C PRO A 59 -1.12 10.14 -10.27
N PRO A 60 -2.21 10.62 -10.91
CA PRO A 60 -2.48 12.05 -11.00
C PRO A 60 -2.49 12.63 -9.60
N VAL A 61 -1.65 13.62 -9.38
CA VAL A 61 -1.52 14.30 -8.10
C VAL A 61 -2.73 15.21 -7.94
N THR A 62 -3.57 14.95 -6.95
CA THR A 62 -4.75 15.79 -6.70
C THR A 62 -4.31 17.21 -6.36
N GLY A 63 -4.79 18.21 -7.11
CA GLY A 63 -4.45 19.62 -6.88
C GLY A 63 -2.96 19.96 -7.04
N GLY A 64 -2.14 19.09 -7.63
CA GLY A 64 -0.71 19.34 -7.86
C GLY A 64 0.18 19.29 -6.60
N VAL A 65 -0.34 18.86 -5.45
CA VAL A 65 0.38 18.78 -4.17
C VAL A 65 1.38 17.62 -4.14
N ARG A 66 2.67 17.88 -3.94
CA ARG A 66 3.69 16.82 -3.83
C ARG A 66 4.02 16.51 -2.38
N ALA A 67 4.15 15.23 -2.04
CA ALA A 67 4.51 14.80 -0.69
C ALA A 67 5.93 14.24 -0.62
N SER A 68 6.61 14.48 0.50
CA SER A 68 7.83 13.79 0.93
C SER A 68 7.71 13.46 2.42
N ALA A 69 8.40 12.42 2.90
CA ALA A 69 8.31 12.02 4.31
C ALA A 69 9.67 11.65 4.90
N THR A 70 9.78 11.73 6.22
CA THR A 70 10.99 11.31 6.96
C THR A 70 11.13 9.78 7.07
N CYS A 71 10.10 9.03 6.70
CA CYS A 71 10.10 7.58 6.68
C CYS A 71 9.10 7.05 5.66
N THR A 72 9.36 5.84 5.19
CA THR A 72 8.50 5.05 4.30
C THR A 72 8.71 3.58 4.64
N SER A 73 7.64 2.82 4.89
CA SER A 73 7.73 1.37 5.04
C SER A 73 8.19 0.71 3.74
N ALA A 74 8.90 -0.42 3.84
CA ALA A 74 9.21 -1.24 2.68
C ALA A 74 7.93 -1.67 1.92
N PRO A 75 8.00 -1.85 0.58
CA PRO A 75 6.91 -2.44 -0.19
C PRO A 75 6.50 -3.81 0.34
N SER A 76 5.23 -4.17 0.13
CA SER A 76 4.69 -5.48 0.51
C SER A 76 3.75 -6.02 -0.57
N ARG A 77 3.02 -7.08 -0.26
CA ARG A 77 1.95 -7.60 -1.12
C ARG A 77 0.59 -7.46 -0.44
N ALA A 78 -0.41 -7.17 -1.24
CA ALA A 78 -1.82 -7.27 -0.87
C ALA A 78 -2.21 -8.76 -0.71
N SER A 79 -3.42 -9.02 -0.21
CA SER A 79 -3.89 -10.39 0.05
C SER A 79 -4.00 -11.24 -1.21
N ASP A 80 -4.22 -10.60 -2.36
CA ASP A 80 -4.27 -11.21 -3.69
C ASP A 80 -2.88 -11.39 -4.34
N GLY A 81 -1.82 -11.02 -3.63
CA GLY A 81 -0.44 -11.05 -4.10
C GLY A 81 0.00 -9.81 -4.88
N THR A 82 -0.87 -8.83 -5.12
CA THR A 82 -0.54 -7.60 -5.85
C THR A 82 0.55 -6.80 -5.10
N PRO A 83 1.65 -6.40 -5.76
CA PRO A 83 2.65 -5.53 -5.14
C PRO A 83 2.02 -4.22 -4.67
N THR A 84 2.37 -3.78 -3.46
CA THR A 84 1.88 -2.54 -2.86
C THR A 84 3.07 -1.72 -2.36
N THR A 85 3.16 -0.46 -2.78
CA THR A 85 4.14 0.50 -2.26
C THR A 85 3.47 1.49 -1.31
N PHE A 86 4.28 2.21 -0.53
CA PHE A 86 3.82 3.10 0.52
C PHE A 86 4.47 4.48 0.44
N ASP A 87 4.80 4.89 -0.78
CA ASP A 87 5.51 6.14 -1.04
C ASP A 87 4.70 7.35 -0.56
N PRO A 88 5.36 8.46 -0.17
CA PRO A 88 4.65 9.66 0.31
C PRO A 88 3.60 10.19 -0.66
N GLY A 89 3.83 10.02 -1.98
CA GLY A 89 2.90 10.42 -3.02
C GLY A 89 1.52 9.75 -2.93
N ASN A 90 1.44 8.56 -2.32
CA ASN A 90 0.17 7.86 -2.10
C ASN A 90 -0.73 8.58 -1.09
N ALA A 91 -0.24 9.55 -0.32
CA ALA A 91 -1.08 10.35 0.57
C ALA A 91 -1.76 11.53 -0.15
N VAL A 92 -1.54 11.74 -1.45
CA VAL A 92 -2.03 12.89 -2.23
C VAL A 92 -2.42 12.49 -3.66
N ASP A 93 -2.66 11.21 -3.90
CA ASP A 93 -2.91 10.63 -5.23
C ASP A 93 -4.40 10.52 -5.57
N GLY A 94 -5.29 10.96 -4.67
CA GLY A 94 -6.73 10.90 -4.85
C GLY A 94 -7.31 9.48 -4.72
N ARG A 95 -6.54 8.52 -4.19
CA ARG A 95 -6.95 7.11 -4.10
C ARG A 95 -6.99 6.65 -2.65
N PRO A 96 -8.17 6.64 -2.00
CA PRO A 96 -8.26 6.28 -0.58
C PRO A 96 -7.88 4.82 -0.27
N ASP A 97 -7.72 3.95 -1.29
CA ASP A 97 -7.27 2.57 -1.13
C ASP A 97 -5.74 2.40 -1.22
N THR A 98 -5.00 3.49 -1.49
CA THR A 98 -3.54 3.57 -1.34
C THR A 98 -3.20 4.31 -0.03
N ALA A 99 -1.93 4.31 0.37
CA ALA A 99 -1.48 5.11 1.50
C ALA A 99 0.03 5.32 1.48
N TRP A 100 0.46 6.45 2.04
CA TRP A 100 1.79 6.51 2.66
C TRP A 100 1.78 5.69 3.94
N ARG A 101 2.89 5.03 4.27
CA ARG A 101 3.03 4.22 5.49
C ARG A 101 4.43 4.35 6.09
N CYS A 102 4.50 4.28 7.42
CA CYS A 102 5.75 4.26 8.17
C CYS A 102 5.70 3.21 9.28
N ASP A 103 6.81 2.51 9.51
CA ASP A 103 6.91 1.50 10.55
C ASP A 103 6.96 2.13 11.96
N GLY A 104 6.32 1.47 12.92
CA GLY A 104 6.17 1.93 14.30
C GLY A 104 5.00 2.90 14.51
N ASP A 105 5.02 3.59 15.65
CA ASP A 105 3.95 4.49 16.10
C ASP A 105 3.93 5.86 15.41
N GLY A 106 4.93 6.16 14.59
CA GLY A 106 5.02 7.40 13.82
C GLY A 106 5.39 8.64 14.63
N ALA A 107 5.60 8.57 15.95
CA ALA A 107 5.87 9.76 16.75
C ALA A 107 7.13 10.50 16.25
N GLY A 108 7.00 11.81 16.04
CA GLY A 108 8.04 12.69 15.50
C GLY A 108 8.30 12.52 13.99
N ARG A 109 7.60 11.64 13.29
CA ARG A 109 7.72 11.48 11.84
C ARG A 109 6.92 12.57 11.13
N GLN A 110 7.46 13.00 10.00
CA GLN A 110 6.92 14.12 9.24
C GLN A 110 6.50 13.72 7.83
N ILE A 111 5.42 14.34 7.38
CA ILE A 111 5.07 14.49 5.97
C ILE A 111 5.14 15.96 5.62
N VAL A 112 5.86 16.27 4.55
CA VAL A 112 5.99 17.61 3.99
C VAL A 112 5.21 17.65 2.68
N LEU A 113 4.24 18.55 2.62
CA LEU A 113 3.37 18.80 1.48
C LEU A 113 3.85 20.07 0.77
N ARG A 114 4.29 19.96 -0.47
CA ARG A 114 4.63 21.08 -1.34
C ARG A 114 3.40 21.41 -2.19
N LEU A 115 2.89 22.61 -2.01
CA LEU A 115 1.76 23.13 -2.78
C LEU A 115 2.25 23.55 -4.19
N PRO A 116 1.38 23.54 -5.22
CA PRO A 116 1.79 23.86 -6.60
C PRO A 116 2.27 25.31 -6.75
N GLU A 117 1.77 26.21 -5.89
CA GLU A 117 2.15 27.60 -5.82
C GLU A 117 2.05 28.12 -4.37
N LYS A 118 2.44 29.38 -4.15
CA LYS A 118 2.21 30.05 -2.87
C LYS A 118 0.74 30.47 -2.81
N VAL A 119 -0.02 29.85 -1.92
CA VAL A 119 -1.47 30.01 -1.80
C VAL A 119 -1.87 30.16 -0.33
N ARG A 120 -3.00 30.83 -0.10
CA ARG A 120 -3.59 30.91 1.23
C ARG A 120 -4.33 29.62 1.54
N VAL A 121 -3.89 28.92 2.58
CA VAL A 121 -4.52 27.71 3.10
C VAL A 121 -4.90 27.89 4.56
N SER A 122 -5.98 27.25 4.97
CA SER A 122 -6.50 27.31 6.34
C SER A 122 -7.11 26.00 6.84
N GLU A 123 -7.35 25.07 5.93
CA GLU A 123 -7.79 23.73 6.27
C GLU A 123 -7.19 22.67 5.34
N LEU A 124 -7.23 21.44 5.79
CA LEU A 124 -6.97 20.25 4.99
C LEU A 124 -7.97 19.16 5.36
N THR A 125 -8.25 18.26 4.44
CA THR A 125 -8.91 16.99 4.76
C THR A 125 -7.86 15.89 4.84
N ILE A 126 -7.97 14.98 5.80
CA ILE A 126 -7.05 13.87 5.99
C ILE A 126 -7.79 12.57 6.27
N VAL A 127 -7.30 11.45 5.74
CA VAL A 127 -7.67 10.10 6.15
C VAL A 127 -6.53 9.48 6.97
N PRO A 128 -6.58 9.51 8.32
CA PRO A 128 -5.44 9.25 9.20
C PRO A 128 -5.22 7.76 9.51
N GLY A 129 -5.17 6.94 8.47
CA GLY A 129 -4.88 5.51 8.53
C GLY A 129 -4.78 4.94 7.12
N TYR A 130 -4.75 3.61 7.00
CA TYR A 130 -4.75 2.93 5.70
C TYR A 130 -6.16 2.45 5.35
N ALA A 131 -6.94 3.22 4.60
CA ALA A 131 -8.38 3.06 4.46
C ALA A 131 -8.82 1.90 3.53
N LYS A 132 -7.85 1.11 3.04
CA LYS A 132 -8.08 -0.06 2.20
C LYS A 132 -8.86 -1.18 2.91
N ILE A 133 -9.81 -1.76 2.18
CA ILE A 133 -10.31 -3.11 2.41
C ILE A 133 -9.66 -4.01 1.36
N ASP A 134 -8.94 -5.04 1.79
CA ASP A 134 -8.24 -5.92 0.84
C ASP A 134 -9.26 -6.77 0.05
N PRO A 135 -9.26 -6.69 -1.29
CA PRO A 135 -10.29 -7.36 -2.10
C PRO A 135 -10.17 -8.88 -2.08
N GLY A 136 -8.98 -9.43 -1.77
CA GLY A 136 -8.76 -10.88 -1.79
C GLY A 136 -9.28 -11.61 -0.55
N ASP A 137 -9.24 -10.99 0.63
CA ASP A 137 -9.62 -11.63 1.89
C ASP A 137 -10.56 -10.79 2.78
N GLY A 138 -10.94 -9.58 2.34
CA GLY A 138 -11.81 -8.67 3.09
C GLY A 138 -11.14 -7.99 4.29
N SER A 139 -9.81 -8.13 4.46
CA SER A 139 -9.12 -7.54 5.59
C SER A 139 -9.23 -6.01 5.58
N ASP A 140 -9.77 -5.47 6.66
CA ASP A 140 -9.80 -4.04 6.93
C ASP A 140 -8.42 -3.53 7.39
N ARG A 141 -7.68 -2.91 6.49
CA ARG A 141 -6.33 -2.40 6.78
C ARG A 141 -6.35 -1.17 7.67
N TYR A 142 -7.46 -0.47 7.78
CA TYR A 142 -7.56 0.72 8.64
C TYR A 142 -7.67 0.30 10.10
N ALA A 143 -8.49 -0.72 10.39
CA ALA A 143 -8.54 -1.34 11.70
C ALA A 143 -7.23 -2.05 12.06
N GLN A 144 -6.57 -2.66 11.07
CA GLN A 144 -5.36 -3.45 11.30
C GLN A 144 -4.12 -2.60 11.60
N ASN A 145 -3.96 -1.45 10.93
CA ASN A 145 -2.83 -0.55 11.13
C ASN A 145 -3.11 0.44 12.27
N ARG A 146 -2.07 1.17 12.65
CA ARG A 146 -2.21 2.29 13.58
C ARG A 146 -2.95 3.43 12.92
N ARG A 147 -3.79 4.13 13.68
CA ARG A 147 -4.42 5.39 13.25
C ARG A 147 -3.77 6.54 14.00
N ILE A 148 -3.45 7.61 13.28
CA ILE A 148 -2.89 8.82 13.89
C ILE A 148 -3.99 9.49 14.72
N THR A 149 -3.70 9.78 15.99
CA THR A 149 -4.64 10.44 16.90
C THR A 149 -4.35 11.92 17.06
N SER A 150 -3.09 12.34 16.89
CA SER A 150 -2.74 13.75 16.90
C SER A 150 -1.49 14.05 16.09
N MET A 151 -1.44 15.28 15.58
CA MET A 151 -0.30 15.82 14.83
C MET A 151 -0.19 17.34 15.05
N THR A 152 0.90 17.94 14.59
CA THR A 152 0.97 19.40 14.39
C THR A 152 0.98 19.74 12.92
N VAL A 153 0.30 20.81 12.55
CA VAL A 153 0.34 21.43 11.22
C VAL A 153 1.21 22.68 11.29
N ASP A 154 2.34 22.68 10.59
CA ASP A 154 3.22 23.83 10.45
C ASP A 154 3.16 24.37 9.01
N THR A 155 2.81 25.63 8.85
CA THR A 155 2.74 26.31 7.54
C THR A 155 4.03 27.06 7.20
N GLY A 156 5.04 27.01 8.07
CA GLY A 156 6.25 27.83 8.03
C GLY A 156 6.01 29.26 8.51
N THR A 157 4.80 29.59 8.98
CA THR A 157 4.45 30.92 9.46
C THR A 157 3.81 30.86 10.85
N GLY A 158 4.47 31.49 11.83
CA GLY A 158 4.02 31.46 13.22
C GLY A 158 4.19 30.10 13.89
N ALA A 159 3.39 29.84 14.93
CA ALA A 159 3.43 28.59 15.67
C ALA A 159 2.65 27.49 14.95
N ALA A 160 3.17 26.26 15.01
CA ALA A 160 2.47 25.08 14.51
C ALA A 160 1.15 24.86 15.27
N THR A 161 0.09 24.48 14.55
CA THR A 161 -1.22 24.21 15.14
C THR A 161 -1.33 22.75 15.55
N PRO A 162 -1.53 22.42 16.85
CA PRO A 162 -1.81 21.06 17.27
C PRO A 162 -3.24 20.67 16.88
N VAL A 163 -3.41 19.44 16.39
CA VAL A 163 -4.70 18.94 15.91
C VAL A 163 -4.91 17.52 16.42
N SER A 164 -6.16 17.22 16.77
CA SER A 164 -6.60 15.88 17.17
C SER A 164 -7.48 15.28 16.09
N LEU A 165 -7.37 13.96 15.92
CA LEU A 165 -8.06 13.18 14.91
C LEU A 165 -8.81 12.04 15.58
N ASP A 166 -9.97 11.71 15.03
CA ASP A 166 -10.71 10.53 15.43
C ASP A 166 -10.01 9.26 14.92
N SER A 167 -9.63 8.39 15.84
CA SER A 167 -8.92 7.14 15.56
C SER A 167 -9.82 5.90 15.58
N SER A 168 -11.14 6.09 15.61
CA SER A 168 -12.11 4.99 15.58
C SER A 168 -11.78 4.01 14.47
N PRO A 169 -11.58 2.71 14.76
CA PRO A 169 -11.13 1.73 13.77
C PRO A 169 -12.19 1.43 12.70
N THR A 170 -13.40 1.99 12.81
CA THR A 170 -14.49 1.82 11.84
C THR A 170 -14.86 3.10 11.10
N ARG A 171 -14.33 4.27 11.51
CA ARG A 171 -14.57 5.56 10.84
C ARG A 171 -13.32 5.98 10.06
N ARG A 172 -13.35 5.73 8.75
CA ARG A 172 -12.24 6.04 7.82
C ARG A 172 -12.55 7.18 6.86
N ASP A 173 -13.69 7.86 7.06
CA ASP A 173 -14.07 9.00 6.24
C ASP A 173 -13.05 10.14 6.43
N PRO A 174 -12.83 10.98 5.40
CA PRO A 174 -11.97 12.13 5.51
C PRO A 174 -12.38 13.05 6.68
N GLN A 175 -11.41 13.48 7.45
CA GLN A 175 -11.58 14.40 8.57
C GLN A 175 -11.04 15.77 8.19
N THR A 176 -11.83 16.81 8.44
CA THR A 176 -11.38 18.19 8.20
C THR A 176 -10.62 18.71 9.41
N VAL A 177 -9.41 19.20 9.15
CA VAL A 177 -8.53 19.83 10.11
C VAL A 177 -8.41 21.31 9.75
N ARG A 178 -8.68 22.18 10.72
CA ARG A 178 -8.47 23.63 10.59
C ARG A 178 -7.21 24.05 11.31
N PHE A 179 -6.51 25.00 10.72
CA PHE A 179 -5.30 25.60 11.28
C PHE A 179 -5.27 27.09 10.98
N ARG A 180 -4.28 27.79 11.56
CA ARG A 180 -4.13 29.23 11.32
C ARG A 180 -3.89 29.47 9.83
N ALA A 181 -4.74 30.30 9.22
CA ALA A 181 -4.60 30.67 7.82
C ALA A 181 -3.21 31.27 7.53
N ALA A 182 -2.59 30.80 6.45
CA ALA A 182 -1.25 31.20 6.05
C ALA A 182 -1.12 31.21 4.53
N GLU A 183 -0.38 32.17 3.99
CA GLU A 183 0.11 32.09 2.61
C GLU A 183 1.44 31.33 2.58
N THR A 184 1.43 30.13 2.02
CA THR A 184 2.61 29.27 1.98
C THR A 184 2.66 28.42 0.71
N SER A 185 3.82 27.88 0.40
CA SER A 185 4.00 26.83 -0.61
C SER A 185 4.33 25.48 0.03
N THR A 186 4.37 25.40 1.36
CA THR A 186 4.73 24.18 2.10
C THR A 186 3.95 24.05 3.40
N VAL A 187 3.42 22.86 3.66
CA VAL A 187 2.80 22.48 4.93
C VAL A 187 3.49 21.23 5.46
N THR A 188 3.95 21.26 6.70
CA THR A 188 4.57 20.12 7.38
C THR A 188 3.63 19.56 8.44
N LEU A 189 3.31 18.28 8.32
CA LEU A 189 2.57 17.52 9.31
C LEU A 189 3.57 16.73 10.15
N THR A 190 3.59 16.93 11.47
CA THR A 190 4.40 16.11 12.39
C THR A 190 3.48 15.27 13.25
N ILE A 191 3.60 13.95 13.16
CA ILE A 191 2.79 13.02 13.96
C ILE A 191 3.25 13.08 15.42
N LEU A 192 2.29 13.22 16.33
CA LEU A 192 2.55 13.25 17.76
C LEU A 192 2.18 11.91 18.42
N THR A 193 0.99 11.39 18.12
CA THR A 193 0.50 10.13 18.71
C THR A 193 -0.29 9.30 17.71
N SER A 194 -0.33 7.99 17.95
CA SER A 194 -1.18 7.05 17.22
C SER A 194 -1.74 5.98 18.15
N ASP A 195 -2.92 5.46 17.80
CA ASP A 195 -3.49 4.30 18.47
C ASP A 195 -3.05 3.00 17.80
N PRO A 196 -2.74 1.94 18.56
CA PRO A 196 -2.37 0.64 18.01
C PRO A 196 -3.52 0.04 17.20
N GLY A 197 -3.17 -0.68 16.13
CA GLY A 197 -4.10 -1.50 15.35
C GLY A 197 -4.66 -2.68 16.13
N ARG A 198 -5.59 -3.42 15.51
CA ARG A 198 -6.10 -4.70 16.03
C ARG A 198 -5.89 -5.84 15.04
N ALA A 199 -5.97 -7.07 15.51
CA ALA A 199 -6.02 -8.22 14.62
C ALA A 199 -7.26 -8.15 13.71
N VAL A 200 -7.12 -8.60 12.47
CA VAL A 200 -8.20 -8.66 11.47
C VAL A 200 -8.13 -10.01 10.78
N GLY A 201 -9.22 -10.78 10.86
CA GLY A 201 -9.23 -12.18 10.44
C GLY A 201 -8.15 -12.98 11.19
N THR A 202 -7.29 -13.66 10.44
CA THR A 202 -6.13 -14.41 10.98
C THR A 202 -4.86 -13.57 11.06
N GLN A 203 -4.90 -12.31 10.62
CA GLN A 203 -3.73 -11.45 10.56
C GLN A 203 -3.57 -10.67 11.88
N PRO A 204 -2.36 -10.58 12.44
CA PRO A 204 -2.11 -9.78 13.63
C PRO A 204 -2.28 -8.28 13.36
N ALA A 205 -2.34 -7.49 14.42
CA ALA A 205 -2.23 -6.04 14.32
C ALA A 205 -0.91 -5.64 13.62
N SER A 206 -0.97 -4.58 12.81
CA SER A 206 0.19 -4.02 12.12
C SER A 206 0.71 -2.81 12.90
N ASP A 207 1.98 -2.86 13.31
CA ASP A 207 2.67 -1.78 14.02
C ASP A 207 3.19 -0.72 13.04
N ARG A 208 2.27 -0.06 12.33
CA ARG A 208 2.59 0.94 11.29
C ARG A 208 1.54 2.02 11.24
N VAL A 209 1.95 3.28 11.18
CA VAL A 209 1.07 4.42 10.87
C VAL A 209 0.92 4.57 9.36
N ALA A 210 -0.22 5.12 8.94
CA ALA A 210 -0.48 5.40 7.54
C ALA A 210 -1.34 6.65 7.38
N ILE A 211 -1.28 7.24 6.18
CA ILE A 211 -2.19 8.30 5.74
C ILE A 211 -2.61 7.95 4.31
N SER A 212 -3.91 7.78 4.10
CA SER A 212 -4.43 7.39 2.77
C SER A 212 -4.63 8.57 1.86
N GLU A 213 -5.03 9.72 2.39
CA GLU A 213 -5.29 10.89 1.56
C GLU A 213 -5.16 12.18 2.38
N ILE A 214 -4.64 13.21 1.75
CA ILE A 214 -4.56 14.58 2.21
C ILE A 214 -4.94 15.48 1.03
N THR A 215 -5.92 16.36 1.24
CA THR A 215 -6.25 17.38 0.24
C THR A 215 -6.47 18.73 0.89
N PHE A 216 -6.31 19.79 0.10
CA PHE A 216 -6.65 21.15 0.50
C PHE A 216 -7.92 21.55 -0.27
N PRO A 217 -9.04 21.83 0.42
CA PRO A 217 -10.25 22.33 -0.23
C PRO A 217 -10.02 23.57 -1.10
N GLU A 218 -9.04 24.41 -0.75
CA GLU A 218 -8.66 25.61 -1.47
C GLU A 218 -7.92 25.35 -2.80
N LEU A 219 -7.53 24.09 -3.07
CA LEU A 219 -6.78 23.67 -4.27
C LEU A 219 -7.58 22.75 -5.21
N ARG A 220 -8.89 22.65 -5.01
CA ARG A 220 -9.79 21.80 -5.82
C ARG A 220 -10.46 22.56 -6.95
#